data_AF-A0A9D4YAY8-F1
#
_entry.id   AF-A0A9D4YAY8-F1
#
_cell.length_a   1.000
_cell.length_b   1.000
_cell.length_c   1.000
_cell.angle_alpha   90.00
_cell.angle_beta   90.00
_cell.angle_gamma   90.00
#
_symmetry.space_group_name_H-M   'P 1'
#
loop_
_entity.id
_entity.type
_entity.pdbx_description
1 polymer ?
#
loop_
_entity_poly.entity_id
_entity_poly.type
_entity_poly.pdbx_seq_one_letter_code
_entity_poly.pdbx_strand_id
1 'polypeptide(L)'
;MMLWLYSLETFTTIYGNVYTTLATRNALHLLEVAGRTDIPVAEGSHVTLTKGTKLRIIDSVHGADGLGNQNFPPPNGKPIEESATEFLRKLTLEKSLWWLNGNVNPAAEANIFGDPDAADVVFTSGADVLAVGINVTHQVVLSGSDREKLASSKGKFAQYLTGILEVYFSYHCDAYNTNGVYLHDPTALLAAVDPSLVTCTEGAVRVQTCKKKPVVRCMTGDFQFAANRFEQEAD
;
A
#
# COMPACT_ATOMS: atom_id res chain seq x y z
N MET A 1 9.71 -25.47 14.29
CA MET A 1 9.05 -24.84 13.13
C MET A 1 7.94 -23.96 13.68
N MET A 2 8.20 -22.67 13.82
CA MET A 2 7.29 -21.71 14.45
C MET A 2 6.56 -21.01 13.30
N LEU A 3 5.35 -21.47 12.98
CA LEU A 3 4.47 -20.81 12.02
C LEU A 3 4.00 -19.52 12.69
N TRP A 4 4.57 -18.38 12.30
CA TRP A 4 4.05 -17.08 12.68
C TRP A 4 2.70 -16.92 11.98
N LEU A 5 1.60 -17.04 12.74
CA LEU A 5 0.26 -16.72 12.28
C LEU A 5 0.10 -15.21 12.34
N TYR A 6 0.13 -14.56 11.17
CA TYR A 6 -0.24 -13.15 11.07
C TYR A 6 -1.77 -13.01 11.19
N SER A 7 -2.22 -12.15 12.11
CA SER A 7 -3.62 -11.78 12.25
C SER A 7 -3.82 -10.36 11.75
N LEU A 8 -4.86 -10.16 10.93
CA LEU A 8 -5.29 -8.83 10.53
C LEU A 8 -6.40 -8.38 11.47
N GLU A 9 -6.06 -7.43 12.34
CA GLU A 9 -6.94 -6.97 13.42
C GLU A 9 -7.89 -5.85 12.98
N THR A 10 -7.53 -5.07 11.96
CA THR A 10 -8.32 -3.91 11.51
C THR A 10 -7.91 -3.44 10.11
N PHE A 11 -8.82 -2.72 9.45
CA PHE A 11 -8.55 -1.89 8.28
C PHE A 11 -8.75 -0.42 8.65
N THR A 12 -7.71 0.39 8.53
CA THR A 12 -7.82 1.85 8.61
C THR A 12 -7.74 2.45 7.22
N THR A 13 -8.67 3.33 6.86
CA THR A 13 -8.69 3.94 5.52
C THR A 13 -8.24 5.39 5.55
N ILE A 14 -7.63 5.85 4.46
CA ILE A 14 -7.13 7.22 4.31
C ILE A 14 -7.29 7.67 2.86
N TYR A 15 -7.29 8.98 2.63
CA TYR A 15 -7.25 9.53 1.27
C TYR A 15 -5.94 9.18 0.56
N GLY A 16 -5.95 9.18 -0.76
CA GLY A 16 -4.78 8.80 -1.55
C GLY A 16 -5.10 8.69 -3.02
N ASN A 17 -5.17 7.44 -3.44
CA ASN A 17 -5.66 7.02 -4.75
C ASN A 17 -7.12 7.41 -4.97
N VAL A 18 -7.91 7.45 -3.89
CA VAL A 18 -9.31 7.89 -3.84
C VAL A 18 -9.56 8.74 -2.59
N TYR A 19 -10.74 9.37 -2.51
CA TYR A 19 -11.19 10.05 -1.28
C TYR A 19 -11.40 9.04 -0.15
N THR A 20 -11.24 9.49 1.11
CA THR A 20 -11.35 8.63 2.29
C THR A 20 -12.65 7.84 2.35
N THR A 21 -13.80 8.47 2.04
CA THR A 21 -15.10 7.80 2.01
C THR A 21 -15.15 6.64 1.01
N LEU A 22 -14.55 6.83 -0.17
CA LEU A 22 -14.46 5.81 -1.21
C LEU A 22 -13.46 4.71 -0.83
N ALA A 23 -12.34 5.08 -0.18
CA ALA A 23 -11.42 4.10 0.39
C ALA A 23 -12.11 3.22 1.44
N THR A 24 -12.89 3.81 2.35
CA THR A 24 -13.71 3.07 3.34
C THR A 24 -14.68 2.11 2.66
N ARG A 25 -15.42 2.61 1.66
CA ARG A 25 -16.34 1.78 0.87
C ARG A 25 -15.61 0.61 0.20
N ASN A 26 -14.43 0.84 -0.37
CA ASN A 26 -13.63 -0.19 -1.03
C ASN A 26 -13.07 -1.22 -0.03
N ALA A 27 -12.60 -0.79 1.14
CA ALA A 27 -12.13 -1.69 2.19
C ALA A 27 -13.24 -2.63 2.68
N LEU A 28 -14.44 -2.10 2.94
CA LEU A 28 -15.61 -2.90 3.30
C LEU A 28 -15.96 -3.93 2.22
N HIS A 29 -15.97 -3.50 0.95
CA HIS A 29 -16.21 -4.40 -0.18
C HIS A 29 -15.16 -5.52 -0.28
N LEU A 30 -13.87 -5.20 -0.11
CA LEU A 30 -12.79 -6.18 -0.14
C LEU A 30 -12.93 -7.22 0.98
N LEU A 31 -13.32 -6.80 2.20
CA LEU A 31 -13.57 -7.70 3.32
C LEU A 31 -14.78 -8.61 3.06
N GLU A 32 -15.84 -8.11 2.43
CA GLU A 32 -16.97 -8.93 2.00
C GLU A 32 -16.56 -9.98 0.96
N VAL A 33 -15.79 -9.58 -0.07
CA VAL A 33 -15.24 -10.49 -1.08
C VAL A 33 -14.34 -11.55 -0.43
N ALA A 34 -13.53 -11.15 0.56
CA ALA A 34 -12.65 -12.06 1.28
C ALA A 34 -13.41 -13.04 2.20
N GLY A 35 -14.64 -12.71 2.59
CA GLY A 35 -15.39 -13.41 3.64
C GLY A 35 -14.85 -13.12 5.04
N ARG A 36 -14.28 -11.92 5.25
CA ARG A 36 -13.65 -11.46 6.49
C ARG A 36 -14.33 -10.20 7.06
N THR A 37 -15.66 -10.20 7.06
CA THR A 37 -16.47 -9.12 7.61
C THR A 37 -16.40 -9.02 9.14
N ASP A 38 -15.70 -9.95 9.79
CA ASP A 38 -15.31 -9.87 11.21
C ASP A 38 -14.26 -8.79 11.47
N ILE A 39 -13.48 -8.38 10.46
CA ILE A 39 -12.45 -7.35 10.61
C ILE A 39 -13.10 -5.96 10.59
N PRO A 40 -12.89 -5.12 11.62
CA PRO A 40 -13.43 -3.78 11.65
C PRO A 40 -12.75 -2.87 10.61
N VAL A 41 -13.53 -1.95 10.04
CA VAL A 41 -13.02 -0.87 9.20
C VAL A 41 -13.19 0.45 9.94
N ALA A 42 -12.09 1.15 10.25
CA ALA A 42 -12.10 2.46 10.88
C ALA A 42 -11.75 3.54 9.85
N GLU A 43 -12.65 4.50 9.67
CA GLU A 43 -12.44 5.60 8.73
C GLU A 43 -11.42 6.61 9.29
N GLY A 44 -10.46 7.02 8.45
CA GLY A 44 -9.43 7.97 8.82
C GLY A 44 -9.74 9.43 8.45
N SER A 45 -8.68 10.24 8.36
CA SER A 45 -8.83 11.68 8.07
C SER A 45 -9.27 11.93 6.63
N HIS A 46 -10.00 13.04 6.40
CA HIS A 46 -10.32 13.56 5.07
C HIS A 46 -9.38 14.70 4.62
N VAL A 47 -8.46 15.11 5.50
CA VAL A 47 -7.56 16.26 5.30
C VAL A 47 -6.17 15.95 5.80
N THR A 48 -5.17 16.68 5.29
CA THR A 48 -3.80 16.59 5.78
C THR A 48 -3.67 17.02 7.24
N LEU A 49 -2.55 16.69 7.87
CA LEU A 49 -2.20 17.09 9.22
C LEU A 49 -2.22 18.62 9.38
N THR A 50 -1.81 19.34 8.33
CA THR A 50 -1.88 20.80 8.24
C THR A 50 -3.26 21.33 7.81
N LYS A 51 -4.29 20.47 7.80
CA LYS A 51 -5.68 20.76 7.44
C LYS A 51 -5.88 21.23 5.99
N GLY A 52 -4.96 20.85 5.09
CA GLY A 52 -5.16 20.98 3.66
C GLY A 52 -6.12 19.91 3.14
N THR A 53 -6.98 20.27 2.17
CA THR A 53 -7.77 19.27 1.45
C THR A 53 -6.89 18.60 0.39
N LYS A 54 -6.87 17.26 0.35
CA LYS A 54 -6.25 16.57 -0.79
C LYS A 54 -7.20 16.67 -1.98
N LEU A 55 -6.94 17.65 -2.84
CA LEU A 55 -7.68 17.87 -4.08
C LEU A 55 -7.19 17.00 -5.24
N ARG A 56 -6.07 16.29 -5.08
CA ARG A 56 -5.48 15.45 -6.14
C ARG A 56 -5.72 13.97 -5.85
N ILE A 57 -6.80 13.47 -6.42
CA ILE A 57 -7.10 12.05 -6.61
C ILE A 57 -6.48 11.61 -7.93
N ILE A 58 -5.96 10.38 -8.00
CA ILE A 58 -5.29 9.84 -9.20
C ILE A 58 -6.15 8.71 -9.77
N ASP A 59 -7.27 9.09 -10.35
CA ASP A 59 -8.22 8.20 -11.01
C ASP A 59 -7.65 7.56 -12.29
N SER A 60 -6.71 8.23 -12.96
CA SER A 60 -6.03 7.70 -14.14
C SER A 60 -5.24 6.41 -13.90
N VAL A 61 -4.85 6.14 -12.65
CA VAL A 61 -4.07 4.95 -12.28
C VAL A 61 -4.96 3.81 -11.78
N HIS A 62 -5.98 4.14 -10.97
CA HIS A 62 -6.77 3.14 -10.23
C HIS A 62 -8.23 3.04 -10.68
N GLY A 63 -8.63 3.85 -11.67
CA GLY A 63 -10.03 4.05 -12.03
C GLY A 63 -10.73 5.08 -11.15
N ALA A 64 -11.89 5.55 -11.59
CA ALA A 64 -12.71 6.53 -10.88
C ALA A 64 -13.27 5.97 -9.56
N ASP A 65 -13.48 4.65 -9.48
CA ASP A 65 -13.92 3.95 -8.27
C ASP A 65 -12.75 3.49 -7.37
N GLY A 66 -11.50 3.62 -7.83
CA GLY A 66 -10.31 3.11 -7.15
C GLY A 66 -10.14 1.58 -7.17
N LEU A 67 -10.97 0.87 -7.93
CA LEU A 67 -10.95 -0.60 -8.08
C LEU A 67 -11.04 -0.99 -9.56
N GLY A 68 -10.42 -0.22 -10.45
CA GLY A 68 -10.31 -0.57 -11.87
C GLY A 68 -11.62 -0.45 -12.65
N ASN A 69 -12.55 0.41 -12.23
CA ASN A 69 -13.83 0.68 -12.90
C ASN A 69 -14.70 -0.56 -13.11
N GLN A 70 -14.66 -1.52 -12.18
CA GLN A 70 -15.36 -2.80 -12.30
C GLN A 70 -16.85 -2.70 -11.93
N ASN A 71 -17.33 -1.54 -11.47
CA ASN A 71 -18.73 -1.29 -11.11
C ASN A 71 -19.29 -2.25 -10.05
N PHE A 72 -18.48 -2.57 -9.04
CA PHE A 72 -18.90 -3.46 -7.95
C PHE A 72 -20.10 -2.87 -7.17
N PRO A 73 -21.01 -3.73 -6.66
CA PRO A 73 -22.13 -3.27 -5.84
C PRO A 73 -21.63 -2.60 -4.55
N PRO A 74 -22.41 -1.68 -3.95
CA PRO A 74 -22.09 -1.15 -2.63
C PRO A 74 -21.99 -2.28 -1.58
N PRO A 75 -21.04 -2.21 -0.63
CA PRO A 75 -20.98 -3.16 0.47
C PRO A 75 -22.19 -3.00 1.41
N ASN A 76 -22.54 -4.07 2.11
CA ASN A 76 -23.56 -4.07 3.16
C ASN A 76 -23.02 -3.57 4.51
N GLY A 77 -21.72 -3.77 4.76
CA GLY A 77 -21.04 -3.34 5.97
C GLY A 77 -20.98 -1.82 6.15
N LYS A 78 -20.65 -1.39 7.36
CA LYS A 78 -20.40 0.01 7.73
C LYS A 78 -19.09 0.11 8.50
N PRO A 79 -18.36 1.24 8.40
CA PRO A 79 -17.22 1.46 9.27
C PRO A 79 -17.69 1.53 10.74
N ILE A 80 -16.76 1.26 11.65
CA ILE A 80 -16.99 1.51 13.08
C ILE A 80 -16.98 3.02 13.33
N GLU A 81 -17.67 3.47 14.39
CA GLU A 81 -17.74 4.88 14.79
C GLU A 81 -16.38 5.41 15.31
N GLU A 82 -15.53 4.51 15.82
CA GLU A 82 -14.19 4.88 16.28
C GLU A 82 -13.30 5.30 15.10
N SER A 83 -12.63 6.44 15.24
CA SER A 83 -11.71 6.91 14.20
C SER A 83 -10.46 6.03 14.10
N ALA A 84 -9.87 5.96 12.91
CA ALA A 84 -8.63 5.21 12.70
C ALA A 84 -7.52 5.58 13.71
N THR A 85 -7.38 6.87 14.04
CA THR A 85 -6.38 7.35 15.01
C THR A 85 -6.64 6.85 16.43
N GLU A 86 -7.91 6.85 16.87
CA GLU A 86 -8.28 6.36 18.19
C GLU A 86 -8.06 4.84 18.30
N PHE A 87 -8.40 4.10 17.23
CA PHE A 87 -8.17 2.66 17.15
C PHE A 87 -6.68 2.32 17.19
N LEU A 88 -5.87 2.99 16.35
CA LEU A 88 -4.42 2.77 16.29
C LEU A 88 -3.72 3.10 17.62
N ARG A 89 -4.23 4.08 18.39
CA ARG A 89 -3.71 4.37 19.74
C ARG A 89 -3.96 3.23 20.74
N LYS A 90 -5.05 2.47 20.57
CA LYS A 90 -5.39 1.33 21.44
C LYS A 90 -4.58 0.08 21.12
N LEU A 91 -4.18 -0.09 19.86
CA LEU A 91 -3.23 -1.12 19.46
C LEU A 91 -1.84 -0.74 19.98
N THR A 92 -1.28 -1.52 20.91
CA THR A 92 0.14 -1.47 21.25
C THR A 92 0.95 -1.82 20.00
N LEU A 93 1.39 -0.80 19.25
CA LEU A 93 2.14 -0.97 18.00
C LEU A 93 3.53 -1.54 18.31
N GLU A 94 3.68 -2.86 18.23
CA GLU A 94 5.00 -3.48 18.33
C GLU A 94 5.84 -3.23 17.06
N LYS A 95 5.21 -2.96 15.90
CA LYS A 95 5.86 -2.46 14.66
C LYS A 95 4.86 -1.68 13.81
N SER A 96 5.28 -0.55 13.25
CA SER A 96 4.46 0.20 12.28
C SER A 96 5.16 0.26 10.93
N LEU A 97 4.44 -0.08 9.86
CA LEU A 97 4.97 -0.11 8.49
C LEU A 97 4.64 1.19 7.79
N TRP A 98 5.63 1.81 7.14
CA TRP A 98 5.44 3.06 6.41
C TRP A 98 6.25 3.07 5.09
N TRP A 99 5.94 3.99 4.18
CA TRP A 99 6.33 3.93 2.75
C TRP A 99 7.39 5.00 2.39
N LEU A 100 8.22 4.81 1.34
CA LEU A 100 9.21 5.83 0.87
C LEU A 100 9.37 5.99 -0.68
N ASN A 101 9.80 7.17 -1.14
CA ASN A 101 10.37 7.59 -2.47
C ASN A 101 9.59 7.48 -3.81
N GLY A 102 9.89 8.37 -4.79
CA GLY A 102 8.87 9.07 -5.58
C GLY A 102 8.35 8.65 -6.97
N ASN A 103 7.01 8.54 -7.12
CA ASN A 103 6.28 8.36 -8.39
C ASN A 103 5.40 9.56 -8.81
N VAL A 104 5.34 10.65 -8.02
CA VAL A 104 4.59 11.88 -8.38
C VAL A 104 5.46 12.86 -9.14
N ASN A 105 6.71 13.03 -8.70
CA ASN A 105 7.74 13.82 -9.36
C ASN A 105 9.12 13.20 -9.02
N PRO A 106 10.23 13.66 -9.64
CA PRO A 106 11.55 13.05 -9.42
C PRO A 106 12.04 13.03 -7.96
N ALA A 107 11.42 13.81 -7.07
CA ALA A 107 11.80 13.94 -5.67
C ALA A 107 10.76 13.39 -4.67
N ALA A 108 9.53 13.02 -5.09
CA ALA A 108 8.44 12.76 -4.14
C ALA A 108 7.48 11.63 -4.54
N GLU A 109 7.11 10.84 -3.53
CA GLU A 109 6.23 9.66 -3.57
C GLU A 109 4.79 10.03 -3.30
N ALA A 110 3.84 9.33 -3.91
CA ALA A 110 2.42 9.67 -3.81
C ALA A 110 1.90 9.75 -2.37
N ASN A 111 2.29 8.83 -1.48
CA ASN A 111 1.88 8.85 -0.08
C ASN A 111 2.60 9.96 0.69
N ILE A 112 3.93 10.07 0.57
CA ILE A 112 4.71 11.12 1.25
C ILE A 112 4.33 12.53 0.76
N PHE A 113 4.10 12.71 -0.54
CA PHE A 113 3.64 13.95 -1.15
C PHE A 113 2.20 14.29 -0.75
N GLY A 114 1.40 13.26 -0.44
CA GLY A 114 0.04 13.42 0.06
C GLY A 114 -0.05 14.17 1.39
N ASP A 115 0.90 13.92 2.29
CA ASP A 115 1.01 14.63 3.58
C ASP A 115 2.45 14.60 4.13
N PRO A 116 3.34 15.49 3.67
CA PRO A 116 4.75 15.47 4.06
C PRO A 116 4.94 15.82 5.55
N ASP A 117 4.03 16.61 6.14
CA ASP A 117 4.07 16.94 7.56
C ASP A 117 3.75 15.71 8.43
N ALA A 118 2.72 14.93 8.07
CA ALA A 118 2.44 13.66 8.76
C ALA A 118 3.59 12.66 8.61
N ALA A 119 4.19 12.57 7.42
CA ALA A 119 5.32 11.69 7.19
C ALA A 119 6.55 12.06 8.05
N ASP A 120 6.92 13.36 8.16
CA ASP A 120 8.03 13.78 9.03
C ASP A 120 7.74 13.43 10.50
N VAL A 121 6.49 13.56 10.96
CA VAL A 121 6.08 13.16 12.32
C VAL A 121 6.28 11.66 12.54
N VAL A 122 5.85 10.82 11.59
CA VAL A 122 6.03 9.36 11.67
C VAL A 122 7.51 8.99 11.75
N PHE A 123 8.33 9.46 10.80
CA PHE A 123 9.76 9.13 10.76
C PHE A 123 10.56 9.68 11.95
N THR A 124 10.03 10.68 12.66
CA THR A 124 10.66 11.27 13.86
C THR A 124 9.97 10.89 15.17
N SER A 125 8.98 9.99 15.13
CA SER A 125 8.19 9.60 16.30
C SER A 125 8.95 8.75 17.33
N GLY A 126 10.06 8.13 16.91
CA GLY A 126 10.79 7.14 17.70
C GLY A 126 10.19 5.73 17.66
N ALA A 127 9.14 5.49 16.85
CA ALA A 127 8.63 4.16 16.59
C ALA A 127 9.62 3.32 15.76
N ASP A 128 9.54 1.98 15.90
CA ASP A 128 10.20 1.05 14.99
C ASP A 128 9.46 1.08 13.64
N VAL A 129 10.09 1.74 12.66
CA VAL A 129 9.53 2.02 11.33
C VAL A 129 10.34 1.28 10.27
N LEU A 130 9.71 0.30 9.64
CA LEU A 130 10.21 -0.27 8.39
C LEU A 130 9.67 0.55 7.22
N ALA A 131 10.60 1.09 6.43
CA ALA A 131 10.30 2.00 5.33
C ALA A 131 10.55 1.33 3.98
N VAL A 132 9.49 0.90 3.29
CA VAL A 132 9.60 0.19 2.00
C VAL A 132 9.42 1.17 0.85
N GLY A 133 10.54 1.48 0.17
CA GLY A 133 10.56 2.53 -0.83
C GLY A 133 10.37 2.07 -2.28
N ILE A 134 10.11 2.99 -3.22
CA ILE A 134 10.03 2.63 -4.65
C ILE A 134 11.34 2.06 -5.21
N ASN A 135 12.48 2.41 -4.61
CA ASN A 135 13.76 1.81 -4.95
C ASN A 135 13.72 0.28 -4.76
N VAL A 136 12.88 -0.22 -3.83
CA VAL A 136 12.61 -1.64 -3.63
C VAL A 136 11.43 -2.09 -4.48
N THR A 137 10.29 -1.39 -4.42
CA THR A 137 9.04 -1.89 -5.04
C THR A 137 9.06 -1.86 -6.57
N HIS A 138 9.88 -1.02 -7.20
CA HIS A 138 10.08 -1.07 -8.67
C HIS A 138 10.87 -2.31 -9.13
N GLN A 139 11.51 -3.03 -8.21
CA GLN A 139 12.17 -4.31 -8.49
C GLN A 139 11.17 -5.48 -8.49
N VAL A 140 9.95 -5.27 -7.98
CA VAL A 140 8.90 -6.30 -7.88
C VAL A 140 7.82 -6.03 -8.93
N VAL A 141 7.93 -6.73 -10.05
CA VAL A 141 7.07 -6.54 -11.22
C VAL A 141 6.14 -7.73 -11.40
N LEU A 142 4.85 -7.46 -11.55
CA LEU A 142 3.89 -8.42 -12.09
C LEU A 142 3.86 -8.24 -13.60
N SER A 143 4.47 -9.17 -14.33
CA SER A 143 4.54 -9.09 -15.80
C SER A 143 3.19 -9.45 -16.45
N GLY A 144 3.04 -9.11 -17.74
CA GLY A 144 1.91 -9.59 -18.54
C GLY A 144 1.76 -11.13 -18.51
N SER A 145 2.88 -11.86 -18.53
CA SER A 145 2.85 -13.33 -18.44
C SER A 145 2.36 -13.83 -17.07
N ASP A 146 2.65 -13.10 -15.99
CA ASP A 146 2.17 -13.46 -14.66
C ASP A 146 0.69 -13.12 -14.49
N ARG A 147 0.21 -12.05 -15.13
CA ARG A 147 -1.21 -11.74 -15.24
C ARG A 147 -1.97 -12.86 -15.97
N GLU A 148 -1.43 -13.42 -17.05
CA GLU A 148 -2.04 -14.55 -17.77
C GLU A 148 -2.09 -15.82 -16.90
N LYS A 149 -1.01 -16.10 -16.16
CA LYS A 149 -0.99 -17.21 -15.18
C LYS A 149 -2.03 -16.99 -14.08
N LEU A 150 -2.13 -15.77 -13.53
CA LEU A 150 -3.12 -15.41 -12.52
C LEU A 150 -4.54 -15.64 -13.06
N ALA A 151 -4.84 -15.14 -14.25
CA ALA A 151 -6.14 -15.27 -14.90
C ALA A 151 -6.53 -16.73 -15.16
N SER A 152 -5.56 -17.58 -15.48
CA SER A 152 -5.74 -19.01 -15.74
C SER A 152 -5.72 -19.88 -14.48
N SER A 153 -5.40 -19.30 -13.31
CA SER A 153 -5.27 -20.04 -12.06
C SER A 153 -6.63 -20.36 -11.43
N LYS A 154 -6.63 -21.37 -10.53
CA LYS A 154 -7.80 -21.70 -9.69
C LYS A 154 -7.82 -20.91 -8.37
N GLY A 155 -7.07 -19.81 -8.29
CA GLY A 155 -7.00 -18.99 -7.08
C GLY A 155 -8.35 -18.36 -6.75
N LYS A 156 -8.74 -18.37 -5.47
CA LYS A 156 -10.03 -17.84 -4.98
C LYS A 156 -10.33 -16.42 -5.49
N PHE A 157 -9.30 -15.58 -5.61
CA PHE A 157 -9.41 -14.17 -6.01
C PHE A 157 -8.85 -13.88 -7.40
N ALA A 158 -8.49 -14.89 -8.19
CA ALA A 158 -7.80 -14.73 -9.47
C ALA A 158 -8.54 -13.82 -10.45
N GLN A 159 -9.83 -14.10 -10.68
CA GLN A 159 -10.66 -13.31 -11.60
C GLN A 159 -10.89 -11.89 -11.09
N TYR A 160 -11.10 -11.74 -9.77
CA TYR A 160 -11.27 -10.44 -9.14
C TYR A 160 -10.03 -9.56 -9.32
N LEU A 161 -8.85 -10.09 -8.98
CA LEU A 161 -7.57 -9.39 -9.12
C LEU A 161 -7.28 -9.06 -10.59
N THR A 162 -7.56 -9.99 -11.51
CA THR A 162 -7.34 -9.75 -12.95
C THR A 162 -8.19 -8.60 -13.49
N GLY A 163 -9.44 -8.47 -13.02
CA GLY A 163 -10.34 -7.38 -13.39
C GLY A 163 -9.84 -6.01 -12.89
N ILE A 164 -9.56 -5.89 -11.59
CA ILE A 164 -9.11 -4.61 -11.01
C ILE A 164 -7.74 -4.15 -11.55
N LEU A 165 -6.89 -5.10 -11.98
CA LEU A 165 -5.56 -4.82 -12.52
C LEU A 165 -5.59 -4.25 -13.95
N GLU A 166 -6.70 -4.36 -14.68
CA GLU A 166 -6.74 -3.98 -16.10
C GLU A 166 -6.39 -2.50 -16.33
N VAL A 167 -7.03 -1.59 -15.59
CA VAL A 167 -6.75 -0.15 -15.64
C VAL A 167 -5.30 0.13 -15.22
N TYR A 168 -4.81 -0.57 -14.20
CA TYR A 168 -3.46 -0.39 -13.68
C TYR A 168 -2.38 -0.80 -14.70
N PHE A 169 -2.60 -1.90 -15.42
CA PHE A 169 -1.74 -2.33 -16.53
C PHE A 169 -1.78 -1.34 -17.70
N SER A 170 -2.96 -0.86 -18.08
CA SER A 170 -3.09 0.14 -19.15
C SER A 170 -2.29 1.40 -18.81
N TYR A 171 -2.44 1.91 -17.58
CA TYR A 171 -1.67 3.06 -17.11
C TYR A 171 -0.16 2.82 -17.18
N HIS A 172 0.33 1.66 -16.73
CA HIS A 172 1.77 1.38 -16.76
C HIS A 172 2.32 1.26 -18.18
N CYS A 173 1.55 0.64 -19.09
CA CYS A 173 1.88 0.57 -20.49
C CYS A 173 2.02 1.99 -21.08
N ASP A 174 1.08 2.88 -20.79
CA ASP A 174 1.08 4.24 -21.35
C ASP A 174 2.13 5.15 -20.69
N ALA A 175 2.30 5.07 -19.36
CA ALA A 175 3.16 5.98 -18.60
C ALA A 175 4.63 5.55 -18.58
N TYR A 176 4.91 4.25 -18.55
CA TYR A 176 6.26 3.70 -18.40
C TYR A 176 6.72 2.88 -19.61
N ASN A 177 5.85 2.64 -20.60
CA ASN A 177 6.13 1.78 -21.75
C ASN A 177 6.58 0.37 -21.31
N THR A 178 5.93 -0.19 -20.29
CA THR A 178 6.24 -1.51 -19.70
C THR A 178 5.12 -2.53 -19.93
N ASN A 179 5.48 -3.80 -20.15
CA ASN A 179 4.54 -4.93 -20.17
C ASN A 179 4.40 -5.56 -18.77
N GLY A 180 4.07 -4.74 -17.78
CA GLY A 180 3.99 -5.14 -16.39
C GLY A 180 3.72 -3.95 -15.47
N VAL A 181 3.37 -4.26 -14.23
CA VAL A 181 3.04 -3.29 -13.18
C VAL A 181 3.90 -3.50 -11.95
N TYR A 182 4.19 -2.42 -11.22
CA TYR A 182 4.94 -2.49 -9.97
C TYR A 182 4.00 -2.85 -8.81
N LEU A 183 4.37 -3.83 -8.01
CA LEU A 183 3.55 -4.27 -6.87
C LEU A 183 3.94 -3.52 -5.59
N HIS A 184 3.64 -2.22 -5.51
CA HIS A 184 3.99 -1.41 -4.34
C HIS A 184 3.45 -2.00 -3.04
N ASP A 185 2.11 -2.10 -2.93
CA ASP A 185 1.47 -2.46 -1.67
C ASP A 185 1.73 -3.92 -1.24
N PRO A 186 1.64 -4.90 -2.15
CA PRO A 186 1.99 -6.28 -1.83
C PRO A 186 3.45 -6.44 -1.38
N THR A 187 4.39 -5.67 -1.96
CA THR A 187 5.80 -5.76 -1.56
C THR A 187 6.02 -5.31 -0.12
N ALA A 188 5.35 -4.24 0.32
CA ALA A 188 5.46 -3.78 1.70
C ALA A 188 4.82 -4.76 2.69
N LEU A 189 3.68 -5.35 2.33
CA LEU A 189 3.06 -6.40 3.14
C LEU A 189 3.99 -7.62 3.26
N LEU A 190 4.61 -8.05 2.16
CA LEU A 190 5.58 -9.15 2.16
C LEU A 190 6.80 -8.84 3.03
N ALA A 191 7.36 -7.63 2.94
CA ALA A 191 8.49 -7.21 3.77
C ALA A 191 8.14 -7.17 5.28
N ALA A 192 6.87 -6.95 5.62
CA ALA A 192 6.42 -7.01 7.01
C ALA A 192 6.25 -8.45 7.52
N VAL A 193 5.70 -9.32 6.66
CA VAL A 193 5.47 -10.74 6.95
C VAL A 193 6.77 -11.52 6.99
N ASP A 194 7.72 -11.18 6.13
CA ASP A 194 9.04 -11.78 6.11
C ASP A 194 10.09 -10.71 5.82
N PRO A 195 10.63 -10.06 6.87
CA PRO A 195 11.67 -9.06 6.74
C PRO A 195 12.96 -9.59 6.10
N SER A 196 13.17 -10.91 6.02
CA SER A 196 14.36 -11.47 5.36
C SER A 196 14.35 -11.31 3.84
N LEU A 197 13.20 -10.98 3.25
CA LEU A 197 13.06 -10.68 1.82
C LEU A 197 13.68 -9.34 1.42
N VAL A 198 13.97 -8.46 2.37
CA VAL A 198 14.52 -7.12 2.11
C VAL A 198 15.84 -6.91 2.85
N THR A 199 16.78 -6.20 2.22
CA THR A 199 17.95 -5.68 2.93
C THR A 199 17.64 -4.27 3.43
N CYS A 200 17.82 -4.06 4.73
CA CYS A 200 17.55 -2.77 5.36
C CYS A 200 18.84 -2.02 5.71
N THR A 201 18.81 -0.70 5.52
CA THR A 201 19.84 0.22 6.03
C THR A 201 19.22 1.07 7.12
N GLU A 202 19.80 1.05 8.33
CA GLU A 202 19.31 1.83 9.46
C GLU A 202 19.81 3.26 9.43
N GLY A 203 18.91 4.23 9.69
CA GLY A 203 19.30 5.60 9.95
C GLY A 203 18.13 6.58 10.05
N ALA A 204 18.48 7.84 10.37
CA ALA A 204 17.49 8.89 10.52
C ALA A 204 16.96 9.35 9.15
N VAL A 205 15.64 9.27 8.98
CA VAL A 205 14.91 9.76 7.81
C VAL A 205 14.20 11.07 8.17
N ARG A 206 14.27 12.07 7.28
CA ARG A 206 13.56 13.35 7.42
C ARG A 206 12.83 13.66 6.13
N VAL A 207 11.63 14.23 6.25
CA VAL A 207 10.81 14.60 5.10
C VAL A 207 10.86 16.12 4.92
N GLN A 208 11.10 16.55 3.69
CA GLN A 208 11.06 17.96 3.35
C GLN A 208 9.61 18.46 3.42
N THR A 209 9.31 19.27 4.43
CA THR A 209 8.03 19.98 4.56
C THR A 209 8.17 21.43 4.11
N CYS A 210 7.07 22.09 3.78
CA CYS A 210 7.05 23.50 3.39
C CYS A 210 7.46 24.48 4.53
N LYS A 211 7.69 23.98 5.77
CA LYS A 211 8.01 24.80 6.94
C LYS A 211 9.49 24.86 7.33
N LYS A 212 10.39 24.03 6.78
CA LYS A 212 11.81 23.97 7.22
C LYS A 212 12.80 24.00 6.04
N LYS A 213 13.89 24.76 6.17
CA LYS A 213 15.03 24.74 5.21
C LYS A 213 15.78 23.40 5.30
N PRO A 214 16.36 22.87 4.21
CA PRO A 214 16.72 21.46 4.09
C PRO A 214 17.98 21.07 4.87
N VAL A 215 17.96 19.86 5.44
CA VAL A 215 19.13 18.98 5.63
C VAL A 215 18.70 17.61 5.12
N VAL A 216 19.15 17.21 3.93
CA VAL A 216 18.79 15.93 3.31
C VAL A 216 19.88 14.91 3.59
N ARG A 217 19.51 13.74 4.13
CA ARG A 217 20.30 12.50 4.09
C ARG A 217 19.36 11.41 3.58
N CYS A 218 19.71 10.76 2.49
CA CYS A 218 18.95 9.67 1.87
C CYS A 218 19.67 8.34 2.13
N MET A 219 18.92 7.27 2.40
CA MET A 219 19.43 5.90 2.48
C MET A 219 18.94 5.08 1.30
N THR A 220 19.85 4.33 0.70
CA THR A 220 19.61 3.41 -0.42
C THR A 220 19.72 1.96 0.08
N GLY A 221 18.94 1.05 -0.51
CA GLY A 221 19.03 -0.40 -0.29
C GLY A 221 18.47 -1.17 -1.49
N ASP A 222 18.95 -2.40 -1.67
CA ASP A 222 18.66 -3.30 -2.80
C ASP A 222 17.76 -4.49 -2.37
N PHE A 223 16.91 -4.99 -3.28
CA PHE A 223 16.11 -6.20 -3.06
C PHE A 223 16.91 -7.43 -3.50
N GLN A 224 17.02 -8.45 -2.63
CA GLN A 224 17.64 -9.72 -3.02
C GLN A 224 16.58 -10.79 -3.17
N PHE A 225 16.37 -11.24 -4.41
CA PHE A 225 15.57 -12.43 -4.68
C PHE A 225 16.45 -13.67 -4.45
N ALA A 226 16.22 -14.42 -3.38
CA ALA A 226 16.72 -15.79 -3.28
C ALA A 226 15.85 -16.68 -4.19
N ALA A 227 16.12 -16.65 -5.49
CA ALA A 227 15.59 -17.65 -6.42
C ALA A 227 16.19 -19.00 -6.03
N ASN A 228 15.51 -19.75 -5.17
CA ASN A 228 15.59 -21.20 -4.95
C ASN A 228 14.82 -21.58 -3.68
N ARG A 229 13.49 -21.69 -3.73
CA ARG A 229 12.71 -22.50 -2.75
C ARG A 229 11.20 -22.74 -3.03
N PHE A 230 10.70 -22.51 -4.24
CA PHE A 230 9.31 -22.87 -4.60
C PHE A 230 9.22 -23.92 -5.73
N GLU A 231 10.07 -24.96 -5.66
CA GLU A 231 9.96 -26.15 -6.53
C GLU A 231 9.83 -27.48 -5.76
N GLN A 232 9.55 -27.45 -4.45
CA GLN A 232 9.27 -28.68 -3.69
C GLN A 232 8.08 -28.46 -2.76
N GLU A 233 6.87 -28.61 -3.30
CA GLU A 233 5.66 -29.12 -2.63
C GLU A 233 4.46 -29.06 -3.60
N ALA A 234 4.66 -29.57 -4.81
CA ALA A 234 3.60 -29.90 -5.76
C ALA A 234 3.87 -31.29 -6.33
N ASP A 235 3.74 -32.29 -5.46
CA ASP A 235 3.46 -33.70 -5.79
C ASP A 235 2.47 -34.24 -4.74
#